data_AF-A0A1I5UPB1-F1
#
_entry.id   AF-A0A1I5UPB1-F1
#
_cell.length_a   1.000
_cell.length_b   1.000
_cell.length_c   1.000
_cell.angle_alpha   90.00
_cell.angle_beta   90.00
_cell.angle_gamma   90.00
#
_symmetry.space_group_name_H-M   'P 1'
#
loop_
_entity.id
_entity.type
_entity.pdbx_description
1 polymer ?
#
loop_
_entity_poly.entity_id
_entity_poly.type
_entity_poly.pdbx_seq_one_letter_code
_entity_poly.pdbx_strand_id
1 'polypeptide(L)'
;MVDLATWQAARAELLVREKAHTREGDALAAARRRLPMVELDGTVEVVGPDGPVPFLDLFQGRDELVVYKHMWHDGAPHQGQCEGCTTTAWHLKDAGYLNARGVSFAILTTGRWDEVASYVEFMGYTQPWYSVRDVDAPVGGGMGYLTCFLRDGDRAFLTYSTTGRGNEPASGSFGLLDMTPYGRRETWGDNPEGWPEGRGWCWYWRSDADGNATWGPTSRPVPQWTRPGATPVETLGRQGHH
;
A
#
# COMPACT_ATOMS: atom_id res chain seq x y z
N MET A 1 3.13 -24.04 -28.83
CA MET A 1 3.49 -22.83 -29.60
C MET A 1 2.53 -22.72 -30.77
N VAL A 2 1.99 -21.54 -31.03
CA VAL A 2 1.08 -21.24 -32.16
C VAL A 2 1.64 -20.06 -32.96
N ASP A 3 1.10 -19.80 -34.14
CA ASP A 3 1.46 -18.63 -34.93
C ASP A 3 0.85 -17.32 -34.38
N LEU A 4 1.31 -16.18 -34.90
CA LEU A 4 0.87 -14.87 -34.45
C LEU A 4 -0.62 -14.63 -34.71
N ALA A 5 -1.16 -15.14 -35.82
CA ALA A 5 -2.56 -14.95 -36.16
C ALA A 5 -3.49 -15.66 -35.15
N THR A 6 -3.16 -16.89 -34.79
CA THR A 6 -3.87 -17.67 -33.77
C THR A 6 -3.79 -16.97 -32.40
N TRP A 7 -2.61 -16.48 -32.03
CA TRP A 7 -2.44 -15.72 -30.79
C TRP A 7 -3.25 -14.42 -30.78
N GLN A 8 -3.28 -13.68 -31.90
CA GLN A 8 -4.04 -12.43 -32.03
C GLN A 8 -5.55 -12.66 -31.87
N ALA A 9 -6.08 -13.74 -32.46
CA ALA A 9 -7.48 -14.12 -32.29
C ALA A 9 -7.81 -14.43 -30.82
N ALA A 10 -7.03 -15.30 -30.17
CA ALA A 10 -7.23 -15.65 -28.76
C ALA A 10 -7.09 -14.43 -27.82
N ARG A 11 -6.12 -13.54 -28.09
CA ARG A 11 -5.96 -12.28 -27.35
C ARG A 11 -7.16 -11.36 -27.53
N ALA A 12 -7.71 -11.26 -28.74
CA ALA A 12 -8.87 -10.42 -29.01
C ALA A 12 -10.10 -10.88 -28.23
N GLU A 13 -10.31 -12.20 -28.12
CA GLU A 13 -11.36 -12.79 -27.28
C GLU A 13 -11.17 -12.46 -25.79
N LEU A 14 -9.94 -12.61 -25.27
CA LEU A 14 -9.62 -12.23 -23.89
C LEU A 14 -9.85 -10.74 -23.62
N LEU A 15 -9.45 -9.88 -24.56
CA LEU A 15 -9.56 -8.42 -24.44
C LEU A 15 -11.02 -7.97 -24.21
N VAL A 16 -12.02 -8.68 -24.73
CA VAL A 16 -13.43 -8.39 -24.45
C VAL A 16 -13.72 -8.48 -22.95
N ARG A 17 -13.23 -9.53 -22.29
CA ARG A 17 -13.40 -9.73 -20.84
C ARG A 17 -12.62 -8.69 -20.03
N GLU A 18 -11.40 -8.36 -20.44
CA GLU A 18 -10.60 -7.30 -19.79
C GLU A 18 -11.33 -5.96 -19.85
N LYS A 19 -11.90 -5.59 -21.01
CA LYS A 19 -12.68 -4.36 -21.13
C LYS A 19 -14.00 -4.39 -20.36
N ALA A 20 -14.63 -5.56 -20.20
CA ALA A 20 -15.78 -5.69 -19.32
C ALA A 20 -15.40 -5.42 -17.86
N HIS A 21 -14.27 -5.98 -17.39
CA HIS A 21 -13.75 -5.71 -16.05
C HIS A 21 -13.41 -4.23 -15.82
N THR A 22 -12.84 -3.54 -16.82
CA THR A 22 -12.60 -2.10 -16.75
C THR A 22 -13.90 -1.32 -16.48
N ARG A 23 -14.97 -1.62 -17.22
CA ARG A 23 -16.28 -0.95 -17.06
C ARG A 23 -16.93 -1.27 -15.71
N GLU A 24 -16.75 -2.48 -15.21
CA GLU A 24 -17.18 -2.81 -13.84
C GLU A 24 -16.41 -2.00 -12.80
N GLY A 25 -15.10 -1.77 -13.01
CA GLY A 25 -14.31 -0.85 -12.20
C GLY A 25 -14.89 0.57 -12.17
N ASP A 26 -15.35 1.08 -13.31
CA ASP A 26 -16.02 2.39 -13.40
C ASP A 26 -17.34 2.41 -12.60
N ALA A 27 -18.13 1.34 -12.70
CA ALA A 27 -19.37 1.17 -11.95
C ALA A 27 -19.13 1.13 -10.43
N LEU A 28 -18.11 0.39 -9.99
CA LEU A 28 -17.66 0.34 -8.59
C LEU A 28 -17.17 1.70 -8.11
N ALA A 29 -16.40 2.43 -8.92
CA ALA A 29 -15.98 3.79 -8.58
C ALA A 29 -17.19 4.72 -8.42
N ALA A 30 -18.21 4.60 -9.27
CA ALA A 30 -19.45 5.35 -9.12
C ALA A 30 -20.23 4.95 -7.85
N ALA A 31 -20.23 3.66 -7.48
CA ALA A 31 -20.86 3.19 -6.24
C ALA A 31 -20.15 3.73 -4.99
N ARG A 32 -18.81 3.79 -4.99
CA ARG A 32 -18.02 4.38 -3.89
C ARG A 32 -18.40 5.84 -3.63
N ARG A 33 -18.61 6.65 -4.69
CA ARG A 33 -19.06 8.05 -4.57
C ARG A 33 -20.47 8.21 -3.98
N ARG A 34 -21.25 7.14 -3.92
CA ARG A 34 -22.62 7.12 -3.37
C ARG A 34 -22.70 6.53 -1.96
N LEU A 35 -21.58 6.10 -1.38
CA LEU A 35 -21.57 5.61 -0.01
C LEU A 35 -21.94 6.74 0.97
N PRO A 36 -22.66 6.43 2.07
CA PRO A 36 -22.84 7.39 3.14
C PRO A 36 -21.46 7.74 3.74
N MET A 37 -21.35 8.97 4.22
CA MET A 37 -20.13 9.48 4.82
C MET A 37 -20.27 9.54 6.34
N VAL A 38 -19.17 9.37 7.07
CA VAL A 38 -19.13 9.47 8.54
C VAL A 38 -18.33 10.71 8.91
N GLU A 39 -18.97 11.66 9.58
CA GLU A 39 -18.30 12.84 10.12
C GLU A 39 -17.33 12.43 11.24
N LEU A 40 -16.17 13.07 11.29
CA LEU A 40 -15.15 12.87 12.30
C LEU A 40 -14.62 14.21 12.81
N ASP A 41 -14.01 14.19 13.98
CA ASP A 41 -13.36 15.35 14.55
C ASP A 41 -12.06 15.65 13.78
N GLY A 42 -12.09 16.68 12.94
CA GLY A 42 -10.92 17.14 12.17
C GLY A 42 -9.86 17.83 13.04
N THR A 43 -10.16 18.15 14.29
CA THR A 43 -9.23 18.80 15.22
C THR A 43 -8.34 17.82 15.98
N VAL A 44 -8.62 16.50 15.88
CA VAL A 44 -7.80 15.48 16.53
C VAL A 44 -6.34 15.59 16.08
N GLU A 45 -5.43 15.56 17.04
CA GLU A 45 -4.01 15.75 16.77
C GLU A 45 -3.37 14.46 16.24
N VAL A 46 -2.55 14.62 15.22
CA VAL A 46 -1.65 13.59 14.68
C VAL A 46 -0.22 14.12 14.72
N VAL A 47 0.76 13.26 14.99
CA VAL A 47 2.14 13.72 15.24
C VAL A 47 2.99 13.54 13.99
N GLY A 48 3.47 14.65 13.43
CA GLY A 48 4.38 14.68 12.29
C GLY A 48 5.81 15.10 12.66
N PRO A 49 6.66 15.42 11.67
CA PRO A 49 8.07 15.78 11.88
C PRO A 49 8.26 17.00 12.78
N ASP A 50 7.33 17.96 12.69
CA ASP A 50 7.38 19.23 13.40
C ASP A 50 6.50 19.25 14.66
N GLY A 51 5.98 18.09 15.08
CA GLY A 51 5.11 17.93 16.25
C GLY A 51 3.65 17.65 15.90
N PRO A 52 2.73 17.78 16.89
CA PRO A 52 1.31 17.54 16.69
C PRO A 52 0.68 18.60 15.78
N VAL A 53 -0.18 18.17 14.87
CA VAL A 53 -1.02 19.01 14.00
C VAL A 53 -2.44 18.46 13.97
N PRO A 54 -3.48 19.29 13.79
CA PRO A 54 -4.83 18.79 13.62
C PRO A 54 -4.93 17.96 12.33
N PHE A 55 -5.73 16.90 12.35
CA PHE A 55 -5.95 16.04 11.18
C PHE A 55 -6.39 16.82 9.93
N LEU A 56 -7.14 17.91 10.11
CA LEU A 56 -7.57 18.78 9.02
C LEU A 56 -6.41 19.40 8.22
N ASP A 57 -5.23 19.55 8.81
CA ASP A 57 -4.05 20.11 8.13
C ASP A 57 -3.45 19.14 7.11
N LEU A 58 -3.70 17.84 7.24
CA LEU A 58 -3.24 16.82 6.27
C LEU A 58 -3.90 17.01 4.90
N PHE A 59 -5.03 17.71 4.85
CA PHE A 59 -5.66 18.09 3.59
C PHE A 59 -4.86 19.15 2.83
N GLN A 60 -3.93 19.86 3.46
CA GLN A 60 -3.04 20.85 2.83
C GLN A 60 -3.83 21.88 1.97
N GLY A 61 -4.97 22.34 2.49
CA GLY A 61 -5.85 23.29 1.83
C GLY A 61 -6.70 22.74 0.67
N ARG A 62 -6.71 21.42 0.46
CA ARG A 62 -7.54 20.72 -0.54
C ARG A 62 -8.79 20.10 0.10
N ASP A 63 -9.74 19.68 -0.72
CA ASP A 63 -11.00 19.10 -0.24
C ASP A 63 -10.94 17.58 -0.10
N GLU A 64 -10.02 16.91 -0.78
CA GLU A 64 -9.90 15.45 -0.78
C GLU A 64 -8.56 15.00 -0.19
N LEU A 65 -8.58 13.96 0.63
CA LEU A 65 -7.39 13.34 1.22
C LEU A 65 -7.46 11.82 1.06
N VAL A 66 -6.41 11.24 0.48
CA VAL A 66 -6.18 9.79 0.47
C VAL A 66 -5.10 9.44 1.49
N VAL A 67 -5.39 8.47 2.35
CA VAL A 67 -4.47 7.98 3.38
C VAL A 67 -4.19 6.51 3.16
N TYR A 68 -2.91 6.13 3.27
CA TYR A 68 -2.55 4.75 3.58
C TYR A 68 -2.24 4.60 5.07
N LYS A 69 -2.87 3.63 5.73
CA LYS A 69 -2.65 3.32 7.15
C LYS A 69 -1.62 2.22 7.28
N HIS A 70 -0.38 2.56 7.59
CA HIS A 70 0.74 1.66 7.72
C HIS A 70 0.76 0.98 9.09
N MET A 71 0.78 -0.35 9.11
CA MET A 71 0.91 -1.14 10.34
C MET A 71 2.32 -1.04 10.90
N TRP A 72 2.44 -0.93 12.22
CA TRP A 72 3.71 -0.75 12.91
C TRP A 72 3.97 -1.84 13.94
N HIS A 73 5.24 -2.23 14.09
CA HIS A 73 5.71 -3.09 15.16
C HIS A 73 6.67 -2.32 16.06
N ASP A 74 6.20 -2.00 17.27
CA ASP A 74 6.99 -1.24 18.25
C ASP A 74 8.31 -1.96 18.57
N GLY A 75 9.41 -1.21 18.53
CA GLY A 75 10.76 -1.72 18.82
C GLY A 75 11.36 -2.65 17.76
N ALA A 76 10.63 -2.99 16.69
CA ALA A 76 11.19 -3.79 15.61
C ALA A 76 12.13 -2.94 14.74
N PRO A 77 13.30 -3.46 14.31
CA PRO A 77 14.20 -2.76 13.41
C PRO A 77 13.55 -2.57 12.03
N HIS A 78 14.14 -1.78 11.13
CA HIS A 78 13.52 -1.45 9.84
C HIS A 78 13.12 -2.68 9.02
N GLN A 79 13.95 -3.73 8.99
CA GLN A 79 13.62 -4.99 8.32
C GLN A 79 12.46 -5.76 8.96
N GLY A 80 12.17 -5.46 10.23
CA GLY A 80 11.11 -6.07 11.03
C GLY A 80 9.77 -5.38 10.89
N GLN A 81 9.68 -4.23 10.22
CA GLN A 81 8.40 -3.57 9.98
C GLN A 81 7.54 -4.33 8.97
N CYS A 82 6.22 -4.11 9.02
CA CYS A 82 5.24 -4.87 8.23
C CYS A 82 5.58 -4.85 6.73
N GLU A 83 5.68 -6.04 6.14
CA GLU A 83 6.12 -6.26 4.76
C GLU A 83 5.12 -5.71 3.76
N GLY A 84 3.83 -6.03 3.94
CA GLY A 84 2.78 -5.57 3.05
C GLY A 84 2.60 -4.05 3.11
N CYS A 85 2.79 -3.46 4.29
CA CYS A 85 2.77 -2.02 4.43
C CYS A 85 4.01 -1.37 3.80
N THR A 86 5.19 -1.98 3.95
CA THR A 86 6.42 -1.56 3.26
C THR A 86 6.22 -1.61 1.73
N THR A 87 5.70 -2.73 1.20
CA THR A 87 5.42 -2.89 -0.24
C THR A 87 4.39 -1.86 -0.73
N THR A 88 3.31 -1.61 0.03
CA THR A 88 2.27 -0.66 -0.38
C THR A 88 2.78 0.78 -0.36
N ALA A 89 3.43 1.19 0.74
CA ALA A 89 4.03 2.52 0.86
C ALA A 89 5.08 2.79 -0.23
N TRP A 90 5.88 1.77 -0.59
CA TRP A 90 6.85 1.87 -1.68
C TRP A 90 6.24 2.27 -3.02
N HIS A 91 5.04 1.76 -3.34
CA HIS A 91 4.36 2.11 -4.58
C HIS A 91 3.62 3.45 -4.49
N LEU A 92 3.35 3.94 -3.28
CA LEU A 92 2.73 5.25 -3.00
C LEU A 92 3.76 6.35 -2.76
N LYS A 93 4.97 6.20 -3.31
CA LYS A 93 6.10 7.11 -3.08
C LYS A 93 6.03 8.45 -3.83
N ASP A 94 4.93 8.74 -4.53
CA ASP A 94 4.73 10.00 -5.24
C ASP A 94 3.22 10.28 -5.39
N ALA A 95 2.79 11.45 -4.95
CA ALA A 95 1.41 11.91 -5.03
C ALA A 95 1.21 13.04 -6.06
N GLY A 96 2.19 13.30 -6.93
CA GLY A 96 2.17 14.42 -7.88
C GLY A 96 0.91 14.48 -8.74
N TYR A 97 0.44 13.33 -9.25
CA TYR A 97 -0.79 13.26 -10.03
C TYR A 97 -2.07 13.38 -9.18
N LEU A 98 -2.06 12.94 -7.91
CA LEU A 98 -3.16 13.21 -6.99
C LEU A 98 -3.25 14.71 -6.68
N ASN A 99 -2.12 15.32 -6.34
CA ASN A 99 -2.00 16.74 -6.04
C ASN A 99 -2.44 17.61 -7.22
N ALA A 100 -2.07 17.23 -8.45
CA ALA A 100 -2.49 17.92 -9.68
C ALA A 100 -4.01 17.88 -9.89
N ARG A 101 -4.71 16.89 -9.32
CA ARG A 101 -6.18 16.77 -9.33
C ARG A 101 -6.83 17.31 -8.06
N GLY A 102 -6.08 17.98 -7.19
CA GLY A 102 -6.63 18.55 -5.96
C GLY A 102 -6.88 17.52 -4.85
N VAL A 103 -6.16 16.40 -4.84
CA VAL A 103 -6.22 15.37 -3.79
C VAL A 103 -4.91 15.34 -3.03
N SER A 104 -4.95 15.53 -1.71
CA SER A 104 -3.79 15.38 -0.82
C SER A 104 -3.53 13.91 -0.49
N PHE A 105 -2.31 13.60 -0.09
CA PHE A 105 -1.91 12.24 0.31
C PHE A 105 -1.07 12.26 1.58
N ALA A 106 -1.30 11.30 2.48
CA ALA A 106 -0.49 11.07 3.66
C ALA A 106 -0.41 9.58 4.03
N ILE A 107 0.61 9.20 4.79
CA ILE A 107 0.70 7.90 5.45
C ILE A 107 0.46 8.09 6.94
N LEU A 108 -0.52 7.37 7.49
CA LEU A 108 -0.77 7.32 8.93
C LEU A 108 -0.21 6.01 9.47
N THR A 109 0.37 6.02 10.66
CA THR A 109 0.90 4.82 11.30
C THR A 109 0.65 4.85 12.79
N THR A 110 0.49 3.69 13.43
CA THR A 110 0.45 3.67 14.89
C THR A 110 1.84 3.92 15.49
N GLY A 111 2.94 3.77 14.76
CA GLY A 111 4.30 3.88 15.31
C GLY A 111 4.57 5.18 16.08
N ARG A 112 5.38 5.10 17.15
CA ARG A 112 5.84 6.29 17.86
C ARG A 112 6.72 7.13 16.93
N TRP A 113 6.58 8.45 16.98
CA TRP A 113 7.16 9.32 15.95
C TRP A 113 8.70 9.21 15.85
N ASP A 114 9.39 9.03 16.97
CA ASP A 114 10.84 8.82 17.02
C ASP A 114 11.28 7.56 16.24
N GLU A 115 10.56 6.45 16.37
CA GLU A 115 10.83 5.25 15.58
C GLU A 115 10.45 5.43 14.10
N VAL A 116 9.31 6.08 13.84
CA VAL A 116 8.79 6.32 12.48
C VAL A 116 9.72 7.22 11.68
N ALA A 117 10.22 8.30 12.28
CA ALA A 117 11.12 9.24 11.63
C ALA A 117 12.38 8.54 11.10
N SER A 118 12.99 7.67 11.91
CA SER A 118 14.15 6.87 11.49
C SER A 118 13.84 5.94 10.31
N TYR A 119 12.67 5.30 10.30
CA TYR A 119 12.26 4.43 9.20
C TYR A 119 11.96 5.21 7.91
N VAL A 120 11.28 6.35 8.02
CA VAL A 120 10.99 7.25 6.90
C VAL A 120 12.28 7.75 6.25
N GLU A 121 13.25 8.16 7.07
CA GLU A 121 14.59 8.57 6.62
C GLU A 121 15.31 7.42 5.91
N PHE A 122 15.38 6.23 6.53
CA PHE A 122 16.00 5.05 5.94
C PHE A 122 15.39 4.69 4.58
N MET A 123 14.05 4.66 4.50
CA MET A 123 13.32 4.40 3.27
C MET A 123 13.37 5.56 2.26
N GLY A 124 13.81 6.75 2.69
CA GLY A 124 13.84 7.98 1.92
C GLY A 124 12.49 8.32 1.30
N TYR A 125 11.42 8.10 2.06
CA TYR A 125 10.08 8.50 1.65
C TYR A 125 9.96 10.03 1.72
N THR A 126 9.27 10.60 0.73
CA THR A 126 9.08 12.05 0.62
C THR A 126 7.63 12.47 0.91
N GLN A 127 6.74 11.50 1.10
CA GLN A 127 5.34 11.73 1.42
C GLN A 127 5.23 12.20 2.87
N PRO A 128 4.18 12.95 3.22
CA PRO A 128 3.88 13.22 4.63
C PRO A 128 3.57 11.93 5.38
N TRP A 129 4.25 11.71 6.51
CA TRP A 129 3.94 10.65 7.47
C TRP A 129 3.49 11.27 8.79
N TYR A 130 2.52 10.64 9.44
CA TYR A 130 2.04 11.06 10.76
C TYR A 130 1.76 9.84 11.64
N SER A 131 2.09 9.95 12.91
CA SER A 131 1.66 9.02 13.94
C SER A 131 0.22 9.32 14.36
N VAL A 132 -0.58 8.26 14.43
CA VAL A 132 -1.94 8.25 14.99
C VAL A 132 -2.00 7.37 16.24
N ARG A 133 -0.88 7.26 16.96
CA ARG A 133 -0.82 6.56 18.25
C ARG A 133 -1.89 7.12 19.18
N ASP A 134 -2.67 6.23 19.77
CA ASP A 134 -3.74 6.54 20.72
C ASP A 134 -4.89 7.39 20.15
N VAL A 135 -4.96 7.55 18.82
CA VAL A 135 -6.08 8.20 18.13
C VAL A 135 -7.11 7.14 17.73
N ASP A 136 -8.37 7.39 18.07
CA ASP A 136 -9.47 6.49 17.73
C ASP A 136 -9.82 6.48 16.23
N ALA A 137 -10.59 5.47 15.82
CA ALA A 137 -11.20 5.45 14.49
C ALA A 137 -12.14 6.66 14.30
N PRO A 138 -12.26 7.23 13.07
CA PRO A 138 -11.73 6.71 11.82
C PRO A 138 -10.36 7.25 11.41
N VAL A 139 -9.71 8.13 12.18
CA VAL A 139 -8.35 8.62 11.87
C VAL A 139 -7.33 7.52 12.17
N GLY A 140 -7.33 7.00 13.40
CA GLY A 140 -6.59 5.79 13.77
C GLY A 140 -7.35 4.50 13.45
N GLY A 141 -7.30 3.51 14.33
CA GLY A 141 -7.98 2.22 14.16
C GLY A 141 -7.23 1.21 13.29
N GLY A 142 -7.94 0.52 12.39
CA GLY A 142 -7.37 -0.56 11.58
C GLY A 142 -6.22 -0.12 10.65
N MET A 143 -5.12 -0.88 10.66
CA MET A 143 -3.95 -0.67 9.81
C MET A 143 -3.93 -1.64 8.61
N GLY A 144 -3.17 -1.31 7.57
CA GLY A 144 -3.20 -1.98 6.27
C GLY A 144 -4.37 -1.52 5.39
N TYR A 145 -4.85 -0.29 5.56
CA TYR A 145 -6.02 0.24 4.86
C TYR A 145 -5.68 1.43 3.96
N LEU A 146 -6.27 1.48 2.77
CA LEU A 146 -6.45 2.72 2.01
C LEU A 146 -7.77 3.36 2.42
N THR A 147 -7.73 4.64 2.77
CA THR A 147 -8.89 5.38 3.27
C THR A 147 -8.98 6.74 2.58
N CYS A 148 -10.18 7.14 2.18
CA CYS A 148 -10.45 8.42 1.55
C CYS A 148 -11.29 9.29 2.47
N PHE A 149 -10.94 10.57 2.54
CA PHE A 149 -11.62 11.58 3.32
C PHE A 149 -12.02 12.78 2.47
N LEU A 150 -13.10 13.42 2.86
CA LEU A 150 -13.60 14.67 2.30
C LEU A 150 -13.54 15.75 3.38
N ARG A 151 -13.15 16.96 3.01
CA ARG A 151 -13.23 18.17 3.81
C ARG A 151 -14.32 19.08 3.25
N ASP A 152 -15.12 19.64 4.15
CA ASP A 152 -16.11 20.69 3.87
C ASP A 152 -15.93 21.81 4.90
N GLY A 153 -15.19 22.85 4.52
CA GLY A 153 -14.83 23.93 5.44
C GLY A 153 -13.92 23.44 6.59
N ASP A 154 -14.45 23.43 7.81
CA ASP A 154 -13.81 22.95 9.03
C ASP A 154 -14.21 21.51 9.41
N ARG A 155 -15.11 20.89 8.63
CA ARG A 155 -15.60 19.53 8.85
C ARG A 155 -14.84 18.52 8.00
N ALA A 156 -14.70 17.30 8.52
CA ALA A 156 -14.05 16.19 7.83
C ALA A 156 -14.92 14.94 7.88
N PHE A 157 -14.88 14.15 6.80
CA PHE A 157 -15.69 12.96 6.65
C PHE A 157 -14.88 11.79 6.10
N LEU A 158 -15.07 10.61 6.68
CA LEU A 158 -14.68 9.34 6.07
C LEU A 158 -15.67 9.03 4.94
N THR A 159 -15.16 8.78 3.74
CA THR A 159 -15.99 8.49 2.56
C THR A 159 -15.83 7.07 2.03
N TYR A 160 -14.63 6.48 2.16
CA TYR A 160 -14.35 5.13 1.70
C TYR A 160 -13.15 4.53 2.44
N SER A 161 -13.16 3.22 2.66
CA SER A 161 -12.01 2.48 3.19
C SER A 161 -11.95 1.06 2.63
N THR A 162 -10.75 0.52 2.43
CA THR A 162 -10.51 -0.84 1.94
C THR A 162 -9.19 -1.42 2.45
N THR A 163 -9.04 -2.73 2.41
CA THR A 163 -7.84 -3.46 2.89
C THR A 163 -7.57 -4.71 2.03
N GLY A 164 -6.49 -5.42 2.35
CA GLY A 164 -6.07 -6.63 1.66
C GLY A 164 -5.86 -6.38 0.17
N ARG A 165 -6.46 -7.21 -0.68
CA ARG A 165 -6.39 -7.04 -2.14
C ARG A 165 -7.00 -5.72 -2.65
N GLY A 166 -7.81 -5.04 -1.83
CA GLY A 166 -8.30 -3.70 -2.14
C GLY A 166 -7.21 -2.62 -2.23
N ASN A 167 -6.01 -2.89 -1.69
CA ASN A 167 -4.84 -2.02 -1.80
C ASN A 167 -4.05 -2.23 -3.10
N GLU A 168 -4.28 -3.32 -3.83
CA GLU A 168 -3.55 -3.64 -5.07
C GLU A 168 -3.58 -2.55 -6.15
N PRO A 169 -4.65 -1.73 -6.31
CA PRO A 169 -4.64 -0.62 -7.27
C PRO A 169 -3.52 0.41 -7.01
N ALA A 170 -3.01 0.51 -5.79
CA ALA A 170 -1.86 1.35 -5.47
C ALA A 170 -0.52 0.73 -5.89
N SER A 171 -0.47 -0.57 -6.24
CA SER A 171 0.75 -1.31 -6.56
C SER A 171 0.83 -1.62 -8.05
N GLY A 172 1.61 -0.83 -8.78
CA GLY A 172 1.86 -1.07 -10.21
C GLY A 172 2.53 -2.42 -10.49
N SER A 173 3.34 -2.94 -9.57
CA SER A 173 4.03 -4.22 -9.75
C SER A 173 3.07 -5.40 -9.86
N PHE A 174 1.99 -5.42 -9.08
CA PHE A 174 0.98 -6.48 -9.15
C PHE A 174 0.28 -6.52 -10.51
N GLY A 175 -0.14 -5.37 -11.02
CA GLY A 175 -0.74 -5.28 -12.35
C GLY A 175 0.20 -5.72 -13.46
N LEU A 176 1.49 -5.38 -13.36
CA LEU A 176 2.49 -5.82 -14.34
C LEU A 176 2.80 -7.33 -14.25
N LEU A 177 2.89 -7.88 -13.04
CA LEU A 177 3.11 -9.31 -12.82
C LEU A 177 1.96 -10.14 -13.41
N ASP A 178 0.71 -9.71 -13.22
CA ASP A 178 -0.48 -10.38 -13.76
C ASP A 178 -0.50 -10.42 -15.31
N MET A 179 0.24 -9.54 -15.97
CA MET A 179 0.40 -9.55 -17.44
C MET A 179 1.53 -10.46 -17.92
N THR A 180 2.45 -10.86 -17.04
CA THR A 180 3.51 -11.81 -17.40
C THR A 180 2.93 -13.21 -17.49
N PRO A 181 3.55 -14.14 -18.27
CA PRO A 181 3.09 -15.51 -18.35
C PRO A 181 2.90 -16.09 -16.95
N TYR A 182 3.94 -16.19 -16.13
CA TYR A 182 3.85 -16.88 -14.83
C TYR A 182 3.06 -16.14 -13.74
N GLY A 183 2.47 -14.98 -14.03
CA GLY A 183 1.72 -14.19 -13.05
C GLY A 183 2.56 -13.85 -11.82
N ARG A 184 1.89 -13.76 -10.66
CA ARG A 184 2.53 -13.55 -9.35
C ARG A 184 3.11 -14.83 -8.73
N ARG A 185 2.81 -15.99 -9.31
CA ARG A 185 3.17 -17.32 -8.79
C ARG A 185 2.78 -17.50 -7.32
N GLU A 186 1.56 -17.14 -6.98
CA GLU A 186 0.97 -17.34 -5.65
C GLU A 186 0.01 -18.52 -5.67
N THR A 187 -0.16 -19.21 -4.52
CA THR A 187 -0.96 -20.44 -4.42
C THR A 187 -2.42 -20.32 -4.82
N TRP A 188 -2.99 -19.11 -4.85
CA TRP A 188 -4.37 -18.88 -5.27
C TRP A 188 -4.54 -18.75 -6.80
N GLY A 189 -3.43 -18.64 -7.56
CA GLY A 189 -3.46 -18.46 -9.00
C GLY A 189 -3.82 -19.76 -9.73
N ASP A 190 -4.70 -19.66 -10.72
CA ASP A 190 -5.02 -20.74 -11.66
C ASP A 190 -3.98 -20.76 -12.79
N ASN A 191 -2.98 -21.63 -12.65
CA ASN A 191 -1.87 -21.73 -13.61
C ASN A 191 -2.13 -22.86 -14.61
N PRO A 192 -1.78 -22.67 -15.90
CA PRO A 192 -1.82 -23.74 -16.88
C PRO A 192 -1.03 -24.99 -16.46
N GLU A 193 -1.44 -26.15 -16.95
CA GLU A 193 -0.71 -27.40 -16.74
C GLU A 193 0.75 -27.27 -17.23
N GLY A 194 1.68 -27.82 -16.44
CA GLY A 194 3.11 -27.80 -16.74
C GLY A 194 3.83 -26.50 -16.38
N TRP A 195 3.12 -25.48 -15.90
CA TRP A 195 3.74 -24.27 -15.36
C TRP A 195 4.24 -24.47 -13.93
N PRO A 196 5.23 -23.67 -13.48
CA PRO A 196 5.73 -23.77 -12.12
C PRO A 196 4.61 -23.55 -11.08
N GLU A 197 4.60 -24.38 -10.05
CA GLU A 197 3.64 -24.24 -8.94
C GLU A 197 3.76 -22.88 -8.25
N GLY A 198 2.61 -22.39 -7.76
CA GLY A 198 2.53 -21.20 -6.92
C GLY A 198 3.22 -21.43 -5.59
N ARG A 199 3.83 -20.37 -5.06
CA ARG A 199 4.41 -20.32 -3.71
C ARG A 199 3.43 -19.64 -2.75
N GLY A 200 3.77 -19.64 -1.46
CA GLY A 200 2.99 -18.94 -0.43
C GLY A 200 2.69 -17.49 -0.79
N TRP A 201 1.68 -16.91 -0.13
CA TRP A 201 1.29 -15.53 -0.40
C TRP A 201 2.48 -14.61 -0.24
N CYS A 202 2.67 -13.74 -1.23
CA CYS A 202 3.65 -12.67 -1.18
C CYS A 202 5.07 -13.19 -0.94
N TRP A 203 5.37 -14.42 -1.40
CA TRP A 203 6.65 -15.11 -1.18
C TRP A 203 7.88 -14.30 -1.60
N TYR A 204 7.71 -13.34 -2.50
CA TYR A 204 8.73 -12.45 -3.06
C TYR A 204 8.80 -11.06 -2.41
N TRP A 205 8.00 -10.76 -1.38
CA TRP A 205 8.07 -9.46 -0.70
C TRP A 205 9.34 -9.28 0.11
N ARG A 206 10.00 -10.38 0.48
CA ARG A 206 11.27 -10.39 1.20
C ARG A 206 12.32 -11.21 0.45
N SER A 207 13.58 -10.80 0.56
CA SER A 207 14.72 -11.58 0.06
C SER A 207 15.90 -11.53 1.01
N ASP A 208 16.79 -12.52 0.91
CA ASP A 208 18.12 -12.45 1.50
C ASP A 208 19.03 -11.47 0.70
N ALA A 209 20.28 -11.36 1.13
CA ALA A 209 21.27 -10.46 0.53
C ALA A 209 21.70 -10.87 -0.88
N ASP A 210 21.51 -12.15 -1.25
CA ASP A 210 21.81 -12.68 -2.58
C ASP A 210 20.61 -12.54 -3.53
N GLY A 211 19.48 -12.01 -3.05
CA GLY A 211 18.26 -11.81 -3.82
C GLY A 211 17.34 -13.03 -3.87
N ASN A 212 17.61 -14.07 -3.07
CA ASN A 212 16.70 -15.23 -3.00
C ASN A 212 15.49 -14.87 -2.15
N ALA A 213 14.30 -15.07 -2.70
CA ALA A 213 13.06 -14.81 -2.00
C ALA A 213 12.90 -15.74 -0.78
N THR A 214 12.71 -15.16 0.40
CA THR A 214 12.57 -15.91 1.65
C THR A 214 11.91 -15.05 2.73
N TRP A 215 11.05 -15.69 3.53
CA TRP A 215 10.45 -15.11 4.74
C TRP A 215 11.26 -15.41 6.01
N GLY A 216 12.48 -15.95 5.85
CA GLY A 216 13.37 -16.24 6.96
C GLY A 216 13.83 -14.99 7.73
N PRO A 217 14.34 -15.16 8.96
CA PRO A 217 14.70 -14.06 9.86
C PRO A 217 15.87 -13.21 9.35
N THR A 218 16.63 -13.71 8.37
CA THR A 218 17.81 -13.04 7.80
C THR A 218 17.52 -12.27 6.51
N SER A 219 16.24 -12.03 6.21
CA SER A 219 15.79 -11.32 5.01
C SER A 219 15.41 -9.88 5.30
N ARG A 220 15.24 -9.07 4.24
CA ARG A 220 14.60 -7.75 4.30
C ARG A 220 13.43 -7.68 3.32
N PRO A 221 12.44 -6.80 3.54
CA PRO A 221 11.53 -6.40 2.47
C PRO A 221 12.32 -5.92 1.26
N VAL A 222 11.99 -6.42 0.06
CA VAL A 222 12.80 -6.22 -1.16
C VAL A 222 13.17 -4.76 -1.43
N PRO A 223 12.27 -3.77 -1.27
CA PRO A 223 12.64 -2.37 -1.47
C PRO A 223 13.79 -1.85 -0.59
N GLN A 224 13.98 -2.44 0.60
CA GLN A 224 15.03 -2.00 1.52
C GLN A 224 16.42 -2.23 0.95
N TRP A 225 16.63 -3.24 0.10
CA TRP A 225 17.92 -3.48 -0.54
C TRP A 225 18.37 -2.35 -1.47
N THR A 226 17.45 -1.50 -1.90
CA THR A 226 17.78 -0.32 -2.72
C THR A 226 18.21 0.89 -1.88
N ARG A 227 18.13 0.79 -0.55
CA ARG A 227 18.40 1.91 0.35
C ARG A 227 19.87 2.01 0.71
N PRO A 228 20.45 3.22 0.80
CA PRO A 228 21.81 3.41 1.30
C PRO A 228 21.98 2.77 2.69
N GLY A 229 23.07 2.04 2.89
CA GLY A 229 23.36 1.39 4.18
C GLY A 229 22.60 0.08 4.45
N ALA A 230 21.79 -0.42 3.51
CA ALA A 230 21.17 -1.73 3.64
C ALA A 230 22.25 -2.84 3.60
N THR A 231 22.33 -3.61 4.68
CA THR A 231 23.27 -4.74 4.87
C THR A 231 22.53 -6.03 5.23
N PRO A 232 23.17 -7.21 5.09
CA PRO A 232 22.62 -8.45 5.64
C PRO A 232 22.21 -8.31 7.11
N VAL A 233 21.15 -9.02 7.50
CA VAL A 233 20.60 -9.01 8.86
C VAL A 233 20.55 -10.42 9.43
N GLU A 234 20.66 -10.54 10.74
CA GLU A 234 20.62 -11.84 11.42
C GLU A 234 19.23 -12.15 12.01
N THR A 235 18.36 -11.16 12.11
CA THR A 235 17.04 -11.28 12.73
C THR A 235 16.02 -10.28 12.18
N LEU A 236 14.75 -10.68 12.21
CA LEU A 236 13.60 -9.81 11.96
C LEU A 236 13.41 -8.80 13.10
N GLY A 237 13.88 -9.12 14.31
CA GLY A 237 13.73 -8.28 15.50
C GLY A 237 12.30 -8.15 16.02
N ARG A 238 11.39 -9.05 15.62
CA ARG A 238 10.05 -9.23 16.19
C ARG A 238 9.62 -10.70 16.18
N GLN A 239 8.62 -11.04 16.98
CA GLN A 239 7.96 -12.35 16.98
C GLN A 239 6.67 -12.28 16.15
N GLY A 240 6.45 -13.27 15.27
CA GLY A 240 5.27 -13.35 14.40
C GLY A 240 5.46 -12.77 12.99
N HIS A 241 4.53 -13.13 12.09
CA HIS A 241 4.57 -12.77 10.66
C HIS A 241 3.66 -11.59 10.29
N HIS A 242 2.79 -11.15 11.21
CA HIS A 242 1.79 -10.10 10.99
C HIS A 242 2.09 -8.90 11.84
#